data_AF-A0A9E4HUU5-F1
#
_entry.id   AF-A0A9E4HUU5-F1
#
_cell.length_a   1.000
_cell.length_b   1.000
_cell.length_c   1.000
_cell.angle_alpha   90.00
_cell.angle_beta   90.00
_cell.angle_gamma   90.00
#
_symmetry.space_group_name_H-M   'P 1'
#
loop_
_entity.id
_entity.type
_entity.pdbx_description
1 polymer ?
#
loop_
_entity_poly.entity_id
_entity_poly.type
_entity_poly.pdbx_seq_one_letter_code
_entity_poly.pdbx_strand_id
1 'polypeptide(L)'
;MSDPQPHGDEKRTLSPVVARQRVAESLAKRHSNERRFLSYGRFAIIIALVFLVTLLVYILSKGIPVFFQYYVTYHVNLNSEDLDPYGDGSEQSLFDGNARGVIRDGFFDLLEVSGRKNKKAAGKILSE
;
A
#
# COMPACT_ATOMS: atom_id res chain seq x y z
N MET A 1 -78.32 11.36 -57.91
CA MET A 1 -78.61 11.49 -56.48
C MET A 1 -78.57 10.07 -55.91
N SER A 2 -77.48 9.51 -55.38
CA SER A 2 -76.15 10.01 -55.01
C SER A 2 -75.24 8.78 -55.01
N ASP A 3 -74.03 8.91 -55.51
CA ASP A 3 -73.03 7.84 -55.65
C ASP A 3 -72.48 7.42 -54.27
N PRO A 4 -72.22 6.13 -53.96
CA PRO A 4 -71.60 5.74 -52.71
C PRO A 4 -70.08 5.92 -52.79
N GLN A 5 -69.52 6.81 -51.97
CA GLN A 5 -68.07 6.93 -51.77
C GLN A 5 -67.52 5.82 -50.85
N PRO A 6 -66.35 5.24 -51.15
CA PRO A 6 -65.71 4.25 -50.28
C PRO A 6 -64.93 4.98 -49.17
N HIS A 7 -65.40 4.88 -47.93
CA HIS A 7 -64.61 5.32 -46.78
C HIS A 7 -63.62 4.21 -46.38
N GLY A 8 -62.41 4.31 -46.92
CA GLY A 8 -61.25 3.54 -46.49
C GLY A 8 -60.72 4.05 -45.15
N ASP A 9 -61.14 3.44 -44.06
CA ASP A 9 -60.44 3.49 -42.77
C ASP A 9 -59.45 2.33 -42.69
N GLU A 10 -58.31 2.49 -43.38
CA GLU A 10 -57.13 1.65 -43.18
C GLU A 10 -56.53 1.96 -41.81
N LYS A 11 -57.14 1.42 -40.76
CA LYS A 11 -56.55 1.42 -39.41
C LYS A 11 -55.19 0.73 -39.53
N ARG A 12 -54.12 1.52 -39.37
CA ARG A 12 -52.71 1.11 -39.28
C ARG A 12 -52.50 0.14 -38.12
N THR A 13 -53.04 -1.06 -38.26
CA THR A 13 -52.83 -2.18 -37.35
C THR A 13 -51.55 -2.83 -37.81
N LEU A 14 -50.46 -2.58 -37.07
CA LEU A 14 -49.19 -3.24 -37.32
C LEU A 14 -49.43 -4.75 -37.29
N SER A 15 -49.01 -5.46 -38.34
CA SER A 15 -49.11 -6.91 -38.40
C SER A 15 -48.55 -7.54 -37.10
N PRO A 16 -49.22 -8.55 -36.52
CA PRO A 16 -48.79 -9.19 -35.27
C PRO A 16 -47.33 -9.64 -35.28
N VAL A 17 -46.81 -9.99 -36.46
CA VAL A 17 -45.41 -10.37 -36.67
C VAL A 17 -44.46 -9.18 -36.48
N VAL A 18 -44.81 -8.01 -37.04
CA VAL A 18 -44.02 -6.77 -36.96
C VAL A 18 -44.04 -6.21 -35.53
N ALA A 19 -45.19 -6.31 -34.84
CA ALA A 19 -45.30 -5.91 -33.44
C ALA A 19 -44.41 -6.76 -32.52
N ARG A 20 -44.40 -8.09 -32.72
CA ARG A 20 -43.53 -9.02 -31.98
C ARG A 20 -42.05 -8.77 -32.23
N GLN A 21 -41.65 -8.51 -33.47
CA GLN A 21 -40.26 -8.19 -33.81
C GLN A 21 -39.77 -6.92 -33.10
N ARG A 22 -40.55 -5.82 -33.13
CA ARG A 22 -40.19 -4.58 -32.44
C ARG A 22 -40.06 -4.75 -30.93
N VAL A 23 -40.93 -5.55 -30.32
CA VAL A 23 -40.85 -5.86 -28.89
C VAL A 23 -39.60 -6.69 -28.60
N ALA A 24 -39.31 -7.72 -29.38
CA ALA A 24 -38.11 -8.54 -29.24
C ALA A 24 -36.81 -7.71 -29.36
N GLU A 25 -36.74 -6.80 -30.34
CA GLU A 25 -35.63 -5.86 -30.51
C GLU A 25 -35.49 -4.91 -29.30
N SER A 26 -36.60 -4.40 -28.77
CA SER A 26 -36.60 -3.56 -27.57
C SER A 26 -36.14 -4.30 -26.31
N LEU A 27 -36.50 -5.58 -26.16
CA LEU A 27 -36.04 -6.42 -25.06
C LEU A 27 -34.55 -6.72 -25.17
N ALA A 28 -34.06 -7.06 -26.36
CA ALA A 28 -32.64 -7.32 -26.60
C ALA A 28 -31.76 -6.13 -26.21
N LYS A 29 -32.20 -4.91 -26.56
CA LYS A 29 -31.51 -3.65 -26.21
C LYS A 29 -31.50 -3.37 -24.70
N ARG A 30 -32.52 -3.83 -23.95
CA ARG A 30 -32.59 -3.64 -22.50
C ARG A 30 -31.71 -4.65 -21.75
N HIS A 31 -31.67 -5.91 -22.21
CA HIS A 31 -30.82 -6.94 -21.64
C HIS A 31 -29.32 -6.65 -21.76
N SER A 32 -28.88 -5.94 -22.82
CA SER A 32 -27.47 -5.55 -22.93
C SER A 32 -27.04 -4.55 -21.86
N ASN A 33 -27.93 -3.63 -21.49
CA ASN A 33 -27.64 -2.61 -20.47
C ASN A 33 -27.62 -3.22 -19.06
N GLU A 34 -28.52 -4.15 -18.80
CA GLU A 34 -28.58 -4.90 -17.54
C GLU A 34 -27.31 -5.73 -17.29
N ARG A 35 -26.80 -6.42 -18.33
CA ARG A 35 -25.55 -7.19 -18.23
C ARG A 35 -24.35 -6.31 -17.87
N ARG A 36 -24.26 -5.11 -18.44
CA ARG A 36 -23.18 -4.15 -18.15
C ARG A 36 -23.28 -3.64 -16.72
N PHE A 37 -24.48 -3.30 -16.26
CA PHE A 37 -24.72 -2.86 -14.88
C PHE A 37 -24.30 -3.93 -13.86
N LEU A 38 -24.71 -5.18 -14.07
CA LEU A 38 -24.31 -6.32 -13.23
C LEU A 38 -22.80 -6.54 -13.24
N SER A 39 -22.15 -6.42 -14.40
CA SER A 39 -20.71 -6.53 -14.53
C SER A 39 -19.99 -5.44 -13.73
N TYR A 40 -20.39 -4.17 -13.88
CA TYR A 40 -19.80 -3.06 -13.13
C TYR A 40 -19.99 -3.22 -11.62
N GLY A 41 -21.16 -3.68 -11.18
CA GLY A 41 -21.41 -3.99 -9.77
C GLY A 41 -20.45 -5.06 -9.23
N ARG A 42 -20.27 -6.17 -9.96
CA ARG A 42 -19.30 -7.21 -9.59
C ARG A 42 -17.86 -6.68 -9.55
N PHE A 43 -17.45 -5.91 -10.55
CA PHE A 43 -16.11 -5.31 -10.57
C PHE A 43 -15.88 -4.36 -9.40
N ALA A 44 -16.87 -3.52 -9.06
CA ALA A 44 -16.78 -2.62 -7.92
C ALA A 44 -16.59 -3.37 -6.59
N ILE A 45 -17.34 -4.46 -6.39
CA ILE A 45 -17.20 -5.31 -5.20
C ILE A 45 -15.80 -5.94 -5.14
N ILE A 46 -15.30 -6.47 -6.26
CA ILE A 46 -13.95 -7.08 -6.31
C ILE A 46 -12.89 -6.03 -5.95
N ILE A 47 -12.98 -4.83 -6.53
CA ILE A 47 -12.04 -3.74 -6.24
C ILE A 47 -12.08 -3.36 -4.76
N ALA A 48 -13.28 -3.21 -4.18
CA ALA A 48 -13.44 -2.89 -2.76
C ALA A 48 -12.78 -3.96 -1.85
N LEU A 49 -12.96 -5.24 -2.17
CA LEU A 49 -12.33 -6.34 -1.43
C LEU A 49 -10.81 -6.34 -1.55
N VAL A 50 -10.26 -6.06 -2.74
CA VAL A 50 -8.81 -5.93 -2.94
C VAL A 50 -8.24 -4.79 -2.11
N PHE A 51 -8.89 -3.63 -2.10
CA PHE A 51 -8.47 -2.50 -1.27
C PHE A 51 -8.53 -2.82 0.22
N LEU A 52 -9.61 -3.48 0.68
CA LEU A 52 -9.76 -3.91 2.07
C LEU A 52 -8.61 -4.82 2.50
N VAL A 53 -8.33 -5.87 1.73
CA VAL A 53 -7.23 -6.82 2.03
C VAL A 53 -5.88 -6.10 2.00
N THR A 54 -5.63 -5.25 1.01
CA THR A 54 -4.38 -4.48 0.89
C THR A 54 -4.15 -3.60 2.10
N LEU A 55 -5.19 -2.87 2.54
CA LEU A 55 -5.11 -1.99 3.69
C LEU A 55 -4.89 -2.77 4.99
N LEU A 56 -5.55 -3.92 5.15
CA LEU A 56 -5.34 -4.81 6.29
C LEU A 56 -3.89 -5.32 6.34
N VAL A 57 -3.37 -5.82 5.21
CA VAL A 57 -1.97 -6.30 5.11
C VAL A 57 -1.00 -5.16 5.43
N TYR A 58 -1.25 -3.96 4.94
CA TYR A 58 -0.42 -2.79 5.21
C TYR A 58 -0.36 -2.46 6.70
N ILE A 59 -1.52 -2.36 7.36
CA ILE A 59 -1.60 -2.03 8.79
C ILE A 59 -0.97 -3.13 9.64
N LEU A 60 -1.22 -4.41 9.33
CA LEU A 60 -0.63 -5.52 10.08
C LEU A 60 0.89 -5.58 9.89
N SER A 61 1.38 -5.43 8.65
CA SER A 61 2.83 -5.47 8.36
C SER A 61 3.58 -4.33 9.04
N LYS A 62 2.96 -3.16 9.18
CA LYS A 62 3.56 -2.00 9.86
C LYS A 62 3.32 -1.99 11.36
N GLY A 63 2.22 -2.58 11.82
CA GLY A 63 1.81 -2.58 13.23
C GLY A 63 2.46 -3.68 14.06
N ILE A 64 2.62 -4.89 13.50
CA ILE A 64 3.23 -6.02 14.23
C ILE A 64 4.65 -5.67 14.74
N PRO A 65 5.56 -5.08 13.95
CA PRO A 65 6.91 -4.76 14.42
C PRO A 65 6.96 -3.74 15.56
N VAL A 66 5.96 -2.85 15.69
CA VAL A 66 5.94 -1.81 16.74
C VAL A 66 5.92 -2.39 18.15
N PHE A 67 5.32 -3.58 18.32
CA PHE A 67 5.27 -4.25 19.62
C PHE A 67 6.58 -4.99 19.94
N PHE A 68 7.42 -5.24 18.94
CA PHE A 68 8.70 -5.93 19.10
C PHE A 68 9.84 -4.92 18.98
N GLN A 69 10.17 -4.28 20.10
CA GLN A 69 11.37 -3.46 20.16
C GLN A 69 12.60 -4.33 20.44
N TYR A 70 13.52 -4.39 19.47
CA TYR A 70 14.78 -5.10 19.63
C TYR A 70 15.76 -4.24 20.43
N TYR A 71 15.99 -4.61 21.69
CA TYR A 71 17.05 -4.02 22.50
C TYR A 71 18.31 -4.90 22.40
N VAL A 72 19.42 -4.30 21.99
CA VAL A 72 20.73 -4.96 22.00
C VAL A 72 21.50 -4.39 23.19
N THR A 73 21.67 -5.20 24.24
CA THR A 73 22.55 -4.88 25.36
C THR A 73 23.90 -5.53 25.12
N TYR A 74 24.96 -4.72 25.03
CA TYR A 74 26.31 -5.22 24.85
C TYR A 74 27.31 -4.50 25.75
N HIS A 75 28.35 -5.21 26.15
CA HIS A 75 29.42 -4.67 26.97
C HIS A 75 30.42 -3.94 26.07
N VAL A 76 30.41 -2.61 26.11
CA VAL A 76 31.46 -1.77 25.52
C VAL A 76 32.64 -1.77 26.48
N ASN A 77 33.85 -2.06 26.00
CA ASN A 77 35.06 -1.81 26.77
C ASN A 77 35.41 -0.33 26.61
N LEU A 78 35.21 0.44 27.68
CA LEU A 78 35.44 1.87 27.70
C LEU A 78 36.91 2.12 28.03
N ASN A 79 37.75 2.34 27.01
CA ASN A 79 39.14 2.75 27.22
C ASN A 79 39.14 4.16 27.83
N SER A 80 39.65 4.29 29.06
CA SER A 80 39.68 5.55 29.81
C SER A 80 40.50 6.63 29.11
N GLU A 81 41.52 6.24 28.35
CA GLU A 81 42.41 7.14 27.59
C GLU A 81 41.67 7.88 26.45
N ASP A 82 40.63 7.27 25.88
CA ASP A 82 39.84 7.86 24.80
C ASP A 82 38.69 8.73 25.33
N LEU A 83 38.24 8.47 26.57
CA LEU A 83 37.12 9.16 27.21
C LEU A 83 37.56 10.37 28.04
N ASP A 84 38.76 10.31 28.62
CA ASP A 84 39.32 11.29 29.53
C ASP A 84 40.80 11.51 29.16
N PRO A 85 41.09 12.35 28.14
CA PRO A 85 42.45 12.56 27.63
C PRO A 85 43.42 13.09 28.68
N TYR A 86 42.93 13.82 29.69
CA TYR A 86 43.72 14.36 30.78
C TYR A 86 43.76 13.46 32.03
N GLY A 87 42.90 12.43 32.10
CA GLY A 87 42.83 11.45 33.19
C GLY A 87 42.38 12.02 34.54
N ASP A 88 41.79 13.22 34.54
CA ASP A 88 41.46 13.97 35.75
C ASP A 88 39.97 13.97 36.09
N GLY A 89 39.13 13.34 35.25
CA GLY A 89 37.68 13.29 35.40
C GLY A 89 37.01 14.67 35.34
N SER A 90 37.71 15.70 34.84
CA SER A 90 37.16 17.05 34.73
C SER A 90 36.12 17.13 33.62
N GLU A 91 35.18 18.09 33.75
CA GLU A 91 34.20 18.35 32.70
C GLU A 91 34.86 18.67 31.36
N GLN A 92 35.98 19.40 31.36
CA GLN A 92 36.73 19.72 30.15
C GLN A 92 37.33 18.48 29.50
N SER A 93 37.93 17.58 30.29
CA SER A 93 38.51 16.35 29.76
C SER A 93 37.48 15.42 29.14
N LEU A 94 36.34 15.22 29.82
CA LEU A 94 35.25 14.40 29.31
C LEU A 94 34.60 15.00 28.05
N PHE A 95 34.64 16.33 27.91
CA PHE A 95 34.15 17.03 26.72
C PHE A 95 35.13 16.92 25.54
N ASP A 96 36.43 16.97 25.82
CA ASP A 96 37.50 16.79 24.83
C ASP A 96 37.66 15.31 24.43
N GLY A 97 37.18 14.37 25.26
CA GLY A 97 37.19 12.93 25.01
C GLY A 97 36.27 12.50 23.87
N ASN A 98 36.66 11.42 23.17
CA ASN A 98 35.94 10.86 22.03
C ASN A 98 34.99 9.73 22.43
N ALA A 99 33.99 10.03 23.26
CA ALA A 99 33.01 9.05 23.70
C ALA A 99 32.27 8.34 22.55
N ARG A 100 32.00 9.07 21.46
CA ARG A 100 31.32 8.51 20.27
C ARG A 100 32.19 7.50 19.53
N GLY A 101 33.49 7.75 19.45
CA GLY A 101 34.47 6.85 18.84
C GLY A 101 34.50 5.51 19.57
N VAL A 102 34.62 5.55 20.90
CA VAL A 102 34.68 4.35 21.75
C VAL A 102 33.45 3.46 21.59
N ILE A 103 32.26 4.04 21.61
CA ILE A 103 30.99 3.29 21.43
C ILE A 103 30.95 2.66 20.03
N ARG A 104 31.31 3.41 18.99
CA ARG A 104 31.31 2.92 17.61
C ARG A 104 32.34 1.81 17.40
N ASP A 105 33.52 1.97 17.96
CA ASP A 105 34.62 1.04 17.77
C ASP A 105 34.36 -0.26 18.53
N GLY A 106 33.80 -0.19 19.75
CA GLY A 106 33.27 -1.37 20.46
C GLY A 106 32.16 -2.09 19.71
N PHE A 107 31.26 -1.36 19.03
CA PHE A 107 30.25 -1.97 18.16
C PHE A 107 30.85 -2.66 16.93
N PHE A 108 31.94 -2.13 16.37
CA PHE A 108 32.64 -2.75 15.24
C PHE A 108 33.41 -4.00 15.64
N ASP A 109 33.98 -4.02 16.84
CA ASP A 109 34.69 -5.18 17.37
C ASP A 109 33.73 -6.35 17.64
N LEU A 110 32.54 -6.09 18.19
CA LEU A 110 31.53 -7.11 18.42
C LEU A 110 31.04 -7.79 17.14
N LEU A 111 30.99 -7.03 16.04
CA LEU A 111 30.52 -7.52 14.75
C LEU A 111 31.68 -8.04 13.86
N GLU A 112 32.92 -8.08 14.39
CA GLU A 112 34.15 -8.45 13.68
C GLU A 112 34.25 -7.80 12.29
N VAL A 113 33.85 -6.53 12.20
CA VAL A 113 33.60 -5.86 10.91
C VAL A 113 34.91 -5.54 10.20
N SER A 114 35.26 -6.35 9.21
CA SER A 114 36.41 -6.14 8.33
C SER A 114 36.02 -5.44 7.03
N GLY A 115 36.86 -4.50 6.58
CA GLY A 115 36.71 -3.79 5.31
C GLY A 115 35.85 -2.52 5.37
N ARG A 116 36.22 -1.52 4.55
CA ARG A 116 35.61 -0.17 4.54
C ARG A 116 34.11 -0.15 4.24
N LYS A 117 33.64 -1.06 3.37
CA LYS A 117 32.22 -1.17 3.01
C LYS A 117 31.37 -1.63 4.19
N ASN A 118 31.85 -2.64 4.91
CA ASN A 118 31.13 -3.20 6.05
C ASN A 118 31.14 -2.25 7.24
N LYS A 119 32.27 -1.54 7.49
CA LYS A 119 32.33 -0.49 8.51
C LYS A 119 31.35 0.65 8.25
N LYS A 120 31.14 1.04 6.98
CA LYS A 120 30.10 2.01 6.61
C LYS A 120 28.68 1.49 6.87
N ALA A 121 28.42 0.21 6.56
CA ALA A 121 27.12 -0.40 6.80
C ALA A 121 26.80 -0.47 8.29
N ALA A 122 27.74 -0.92 9.12
CA ALA A 122 27.60 -0.96 10.57
C ALA A 122 27.45 0.44 11.18
N GLY A 123 28.21 1.43 10.69
CA GLY A 123 28.07 2.83 11.13
C GLY A 123 26.70 3.43 10.82
N LYS A 124 26.02 2.97 9.77
CA LYS A 124 24.65 3.39 9.46
C LYS A 124 23.65 2.89 10.51
N ILE A 125 23.85 1.69 11.05
CA ILE A 125 22.99 1.10 12.09
C ILE A 125 23.06 1.92 13.39
N LEU A 126 24.22 2.47 13.72
CA LEU A 126 24.41 3.30 14.93
C LEU A 126 23.80 4.71 14.82
N SER A 127 23.46 5.15 13.59
CA SER A 127 23.01 6.52 13.30
C SER A 127 21.54 6.61 12.85
N GLU A 128 20.85 5.48 12.68
CA GLU A 128 19.40 5.42 12.44
C GLU A 128 18.64 5.51 13.75
#